data_AF-A0A949BKS3-F1
#
_entry.id   AF-A0A949BKS3-F1
#
_cell.length_a   1.000
_cell.length_b   1.000
_cell.length_c   1.000
_cell.angle_alpha   90.00
_cell.angle_beta   90.00
_cell.angle_gamma   90.00
#
_symmetry.space_group_name_H-M   'P 1'
#
loop_
_entity.id
_entity.type
_entity.pdbx_description
1 polymer ?
#
loop_
_entity_poly.entity_id
_entity_poly.type
_entity_poly.pdbx_seq_one_letter_code
_entity_poly.pdbx_strand_id
1 'polypeptide(L)'
;MNFEVWAPAQKDAEMVAAGLEDYYERFLKDLECGSMLKKKPRVYIFANQEDYLDKAGSLRYNVENTGGIAIPRSARKPAEIYSFLSDNLLDRVLPHELTHLLFKEITAGLKTNAVVPLWLSEGMAVYEERGRAYKIEAMRALESGALIPLAEIVGYTVYPADLNKNRLFYAESASIVEFLLTEYGGAKFTSFSRKLVSGKKKIDEALFSTYYPQIKDVSQLNDAWLKFLKK
;
A
#
# COMPACT_ATOMS: atom_id res chain seq x y z
N MET A 1 23.09 3.17 -0.76
CA MET A 1 22.08 2.10 -0.83
C MET A 1 21.45 1.88 0.54
N ASN A 2 20.14 2.14 0.59
CA ASN A 2 19.20 2.00 1.69
C ASN A 2 18.73 0.54 1.89
N PHE A 3 18.98 -0.35 0.92
CA PHE A 3 18.55 -1.74 0.92
C PHE A 3 19.73 -2.72 0.89
N GLU A 4 19.54 -3.90 1.49
CA GLU A 4 20.41 -5.06 1.33
C GLU A 4 19.71 -6.07 0.43
N VAL A 5 20.24 -6.35 -0.77
CA VAL A 5 19.55 -7.17 -1.79
C VAL A 5 20.34 -8.43 -2.09
N TRP A 6 19.65 -9.57 -2.09
CA TRP A 6 20.15 -10.86 -2.56
C TRP A 6 19.28 -11.34 -3.72
N ALA A 7 19.93 -11.73 -4.82
CA ALA A 7 19.28 -12.24 -6.03
C ALA A 7 20.16 -13.33 -6.67
N PRO A 8 19.65 -14.12 -7.66
CA PRO A 8 20.40 -15.22 -8.25
C PRO A 8 21.69 -14.79 -8.96
N ALA A 9 21.68 -13.62 -9.61
CA ALA A 9 22.87 -13.01 -10.19
C ALA A 9 23.10 -11.58 -9.65
N GLN A 10 24.36 -11.15 -9.63
CA GLN A 10 24.77 -9.82 -9.18
C GLN A 10 24.04 -8.70 -9.93
N LYS A 11 23.88 -8.83 -11.26
CA LYS A 11 23.15 -7.87 -12.09
C LYS A 11 21.68 -7.70 -11.66
N ASP A 12 21.05 -8.77 -11.19
CA ASP A 12 19.64 -8.74 -10.77
C ASP A 12 19.52 -8.04 -9.42
N ALA A 13 20.47 -8.27 -8.52
CA ALA A 13 20.54 -7.57 -7.23
C ALA A 13 20.76 -6.07 -7.42
N GLU A 14 21.62 -5.66 -8.36
CA GLU A 14 21.87 -4.26 -8.71
C GLU A 14 20.63 -3.59 -9.34
N MET A 15 19.97 -4.27 -10.27
CA MET A 15 18.72 -3.80 -10.87
C MET A 15 17.62 -3.60 -9.82
N VAL A 16 17.44 -4.58 -8.93
CA VAL A 16 16.46 -4.52 -7.84
C VAL A 16 16.80 -3.41 -6.84
N ALA A 17 18.06 -3.29 -6.45
CA ALA A 17 18.49 -2.21 -5.56
C ALA A 17 18.19 -0.84 -6.17
N ALA A 18 18.54 -0.62 -7.44
CA ALA A 18 18.26 0.65 -8.12
C ALA A 18 16.75 0.95 -8.20
N GLY A 19 15.92 -0.05 -8.53
CA GLY A 19 14.47 0.10 -8.57
C GLY A 19 13.85 0.44 -7.21
N LEU A 20 14.35 -0.17 -6.13
CA LEU A 20 13.91 0.14 -4.76
C LEU A 20 14.29 1.56 -4.32
N GLU A 21 15.46 2.07 -4.73
CA GLU A 21 15.86 3.45 -4.43
C GLU A 21 14.97 4.47 -5.16
N ASP A 22 14.75 4.28 -6.47
CA ASP A 22 13.85 5.13 -7.27
C ASP A 22 12.44 5.18 -6.65
N TYR A 23 11.91 4.00 -6.32
CA TYR A 23 10.65 3.88 -5.63
C TYR A 23 10.66 4.60 -4.27
N TYR A 24 11.69 4.41 -3.45
CA TYR A 24 11.78 5.00 -2.12
C TYR A 24 11.79 6.52 -2.16
N GLU A 25 12.53 7.11 -3.09
CA GLU A 25 12.57 8.56 -3.28
C GLU A 25 11.22 9.12 -3.71
N ARG A 26 10.54 8.46 -4.65
CA ARG A 26 9.19 8.85 -5.09
C ARG A 26 8.19 8.76 -3.94
N PHE A 27 8.19 7.66 -3.19
CA PHE A 27 7.29 7.47 -2.05
C PHE A 27 7.45 8.57 -0.98
N LEU A 28 8.70 8.93 -0.66
CA LEU A 28 8.98 10.03 0.28
C LEU A 28 8.42 11.36 -0.22
N LYS A 29 8.53 11.62 -1.52
CA LYS A 29 8.01 12.83 -2.18
C LYS A 29 6.48 12.86 -2.15
N ASP A 30 5.82 11.76 -2.55
CA ASP A 30 4.35 11.66 -2.61
C ASP A 30 3.71 11.86 -1.23
N LEU A 31 4.36 11.38 -0.16
CA LEU A 31 3.90 11.57 1.21
C LEU A 31 4.45 12.83 1.91
N GLU A 32 5.26 13.63 1.22
CA GLU A 32 5.94 14.82 1.76
C GLU A 32 6.65 14.52 3.11
N CYS A 33 7.35 13.39 3.17
CA CYS A 33 8.00 12.92 4.39
C CYS A 33 9.52 12.74 4.22
N GLY A 34 10.25 12.94 5.32
CA GLY A 34 11.71 12.76 5.34
C GLY A 34 12.11 11.28 5.43
N SER A 35 13.41 10.99 5.39
CA SER A 35 13.91 9.61 5.48
C SER A 35 13.44 8.89 6.75
N MET A 36 12.98 7.64 6.56
CA MET A 36 12.28 6.83 7.57
C MET A 36 12.96 5.50 7.89
N LEU A 37 13.88 5.02 7.05
CA LEU A 37 14.49 3.71 7.20
C LEU A 37 15.48 3.69 8.37
N LYS A 38 15.06 3.17 9.53
CA LYS A 38 15.91 3.04 10.72
C LYS A 38 16.92 1.90 10.63
N LYS A 39 16.59 0.85 9.89
CA LYS A 39 17.46 -0.27 9.53
C LYS A 39 17.24 -0.54 8.05
N LYS A 40 18.30 -0.94 7.34
CA LYS A 40 18.19 -1.32 5.93
C LYS A 40 17.26 -2.53 5.81
N PRO A 41 16.17 -2.45 5.02
CA PRO A 41 15.38 -3.63 4.71
C PRO A 41 16.22 -4.63 3.90
N ARG A 42 15.97 -5.91 4.15
CA ARG A 42 16.59 -7.02 3.42
C ARG A 42 15.63 -7.51 2.36
N VAL A 43 16.10 -7.66 1.13
CA VAL A 43 15.27 -8.07 0.00
C VAL A 43 15.87 -9.31 -0.61
N TYR A 44 15.08 -10.38 -0.63
CA TYR A 44 15.46 -11.69 -1.14
C TYR A 44 14.64 -11.98 -2.40
N ILE A 45 15.33 -12.05 -3.53
CA ILE A 45 14.75 -12.33 -4.84
C ILE A 45 15.17 -13.73 -5.28
N PHE A 46 14.19 -14.60 -5.51
CA PHE A 46 14.39 -15.96 -6.02
C PHE A 46 14.37 -15.99 -7.54
N ALA A 47 14.93 -17.06 -8.13
CA ALA A 47 14.99 -17.20 -9.59
C ALA A 47 13.62 -17.39 -10.22
N ASN A 48 12.69 -18.03 -9.50
CA ASN A 48 11.37 -18.37 -9.98
C ASN A 48 10.37 -18.43 -8.80
N GLN A 49 9.09 -18.58 -9.14
CA GLN A 49 8.01 -18.60 -8.16
C GLN A 49 8.06 -19.84 -7.24
N GLU A 50 8.52 -20.98 -7.73
CA GLU A 50 8.60 -22.23 -6.96
C GLU A 50 9.58 -22.10 -5.78
N ASP A 51 10.80 -21.63 -6.04
CA ASP A 51 11.82 -21.38 -5.02
C ASP A 51 11.35 -20.36 -3.97
N TYR A 52 10.64 -19.32 -4.44
CA TYR A 52 10.03 -18.32 -3.56
C TYR A 52 8.97 -18.94 -2.65
N LEU A 53 8.04 -19.71 -3.20
CA LEU A 53 6.94 -20.31 -2.45
C LEU A 53 7.45 -21.34 -1.44
N ASP A 54 8.46 -22.14 -1.78
CA ASP A 54 9.12 -23.07 -0.84
C ASP A 54 9.66 -22.29 0.37
N LYS A 55 10.44 -21.24 0.11
CA LYS A 55 11.03 -20.44 1.18
C LYS A 55 9.97 -19.70 2.00
N ALA A 56 8.99 -19.09 1.35
CA ALA A 56 7.98 -18.29 2.00
C ALA A 56 7.01 -19.15 2.82
N GLY A 57 6.68 -20.36 2.34
CA GLY A 57 5.92 -21.36 3.08
C GLY A 57 6.65 -21.81 4.36
N SER A 58 7.99 -21.91 4.32
CA SER A 58 8.79 -22.23 5.51
C SER A 58 8.71 -21.16 6.62
N LEU A 59 8.27 -19.94 6.29
CA LEU A 59 8.12 -18.82 7.24
C LEU A 59 6.75 -18.79 7.94
N ARG A 60 5.86 -19.78 7.68
CA ARG A 60 4.50 -19.88 8.25
C ARG A 60 3.56 -18.72 7.88
N TYR A 61 3.82 -18.04 6.78
CA TYR A 61 2.88 -17.11 6.18
C TYR A 61 2.00 -17.86 5.17
N ASN A 62 0.73 -17.49 5.07
CA ASN A 62 -0.10 -17.98 3.98
C ASN A 62 0.29 -17.22 2.71
N VAL A 63 1.01 -17.88 1.81
CA VAL A 63 1.65 -17.27 0.63
C VAL A 63 1.16 -17.85 -0.69
N GLU A 64 0.12 -18.69 -0.65
CA GLU A 64 -0.48 -19.26 -1.85
C GLU A 64 -0.86 -18.14 -2.84
N ASN A 65 -0.32 -18.23 -4.06
CA ASN A 65 -0.55 -17.28 -5.16
C ASN A 65 -0.13 -15.82 -4.90
N THR A 66 0.82 -15.58 -4.00
CA THR A 66 1.39 -14.23 -3.79
C THR A 66 2.55 -13.94 -4.75
N GLY A 67 2.69 -12.68 -5.17
CA GLY A 67 3.85 -12.20 -5.94
C GLY A 67 5.07 -11.88 -5.05
N GLY A 68 4.83 -11.59 -3.78
CA GLY A 68 5.84 -11.35 -2.76
C GLY A 68 5.21 -11.23 -1.38
N ILE A 69 6.06 -11.09 -0.36
CA ILE A 69 5.65 -10.76 1.00
C ILE A 69 6.58 -9.73 1.63
N ALA A 70 5.99 -8.79 2.36
CA ALA A 70 6.66 -7.86 3.25
C ALA A 70 6.50 -8.27 4.72
N ILE A 71 7.63 -8.44 5.41
CA ILE A 71 7.69 -8.70 6.85
C ILE A 71 8.18 -7.43 7.55
N PRO A 72 7.33 -6.77 8.35
CA PRO A 72 7.71 -5.59 9.11
C PRO A 72 8.88 -5.84 10.06
N ARG A 73 9.73 -4.84 10.23
CA ARG A 73 10.83 -4.90 11.19
C ARG A 73 10.32 -5.11 12.62
N SER A 74 11.18 -5.66 13.45
CA SER A 74 11.01 -5.67 14.91
C SER A 74 12.13 -4.87 15.58
N ALA A 75 12.11 -4.82 16.91
CA ALA A 75 13.24 -4.26 17.66
C ALA A 75 14.57 -4.98 17.31
N ARG A 76 14.51 -6.30 17.07
CA ARG A 76 15.70 -7.14 16.86
C ARG A 76 16.05 -7.35 15.39
N LYS A 77 15.07 -7.45 14.50
CA LYS A 77 15.28 -7.76 13.07
C LYS A 77 14.94 -6.57 12.16
N PRO A 78 15.68 -6.36 11.06
CA PRO A 78 15.25 -5.44 10.00
C PRO A 78 13.95 -5.92 9.35
N ALA A 79 13.35 -5.08 8.50
CA ALA A 79 12.25 -5.51 7.66
C ALA A 79 12.79 -6.41 6.53
N GLU A 80 11.98 -7.35 6.06
CA GLU A 80 12.38 -8.33 5.06
C GLU A 80 11.32 -8.37 3.94
N ILE A 81 11.75 -8.42 2.68
CA ILE A 81 10.89 -8.65 1.51
C ILE A 81 11.37 -9.93 0.84
N TYR A 82 10.43 -10.80 0.46
CA TYR A 82 10.70 -12.01 -0.32
C TYR A 82 9.85 -11.97 -1.60
N SER A 83 10.47 -12.20 -2.76
CA SER A 83 9.78 -12.27 -4.06
C SER A 83 10.66 -13.01 -5.08
N PHE A 84 10.28 -13.05 -6.35
CA PHE A 84 11.00 -13.76 -7.40
C PHE A 84 11.10 -12.94 -8.69
N LEU A 85 12.08 -13.27 -9.55
CA LEU A 85 12.23 -12.64 -10.85
C LEU A 85 10.98 -12.84 -11.71
N SER A 86 10.38 -11.73 -12.11
CA SER A 86 9.22 -11.68 -13.01
C SER A 86 9.13 -10.32 -13.67
N ASP A 87 8.39 -10.23 -14.79
CA ASP A 87 8.23 -8.98 -15.55
C ASP A 87 7.60 -7.85 -14.72
N ASN A 88 6.78 -8.20 -13.73
CA ASN A 88 6.08 -7.24 -12.86
C ASN A 88 6.82 -6.96 -11.54
N LEU A 89 8.03 -7.49 -11.35
CA LEU A 89 8.75 -7.41 -10.07
C LEU A 89 9.01 -5.96 -9.65
N LEU A 90 9.64 -5.17 -10.53
CA LEU A 90 10.02 -3.79 -10.24
C LEU A 90 8.84 -2.82 -10.34
N ASP A 91 7.88 -3.13 -11.21
CA ASP A 91 6.79 -2.22 -11.53
C ASP A 91 5.59 -2.40 -10.60
N ARG A 92 5.37 -3.59 -10.04
CA ARG A 92 4.19 -3.86 -9.22
C ARG A 92 4.56 -4.44 -7.87
N VAL A 93 5.24 -5.58 -7.86
CA VAL A 93 5.42 -6.37 -6.63
C VAL A 93 6.27 -5.64 -5.60
N LEU A 94 7.47 -5.17 -5.96
CA LEU A 94 8.36 -4.51 -5.00
C LEU A 94 7.82 -3.16 -4.52
N PRO A 95 7.27 -2.28 -5.39
CA PRO A 95 6.56 -1.08 -4.93
C PRO A 95 5.45 -1.40 -3.93
N HIS A 96 4.64 -2.43 -4.23
CA HIS A 96 3.53 -2.85 -3.37
C HIS A 96 4.03 -3.31 -1.99
N GLU A 97 4.95 -4.27 -1.95
CA GLU A 97 5.47 -4.83 -0.69
C GLU A 97 6.26 -3.79 0.11
N LEU A 98 7.06 -2.96 -0.55
CA LEU A 98 7.80 -1.90 0.14
C LEU A 98 6.87 -0.82 0.68
N THR A 99 5.75 -0.52 0.00
CA THR A 99 4.72 0.38 0.52
C THR A 99 4.22 -0.08 1.88
N HIS A 100 3.87 -1.37 2.02
CA HIS A 100 3.39 -1.91 3.30
C HIS A 100 4.37 -1.67 4.45
N LEU A 101 5.68 -1.81 4.20
CA LEU A 101 6.71 -1.56 5.19
C LEU A 101 6.84 -0.08 5.55
N LEU A 102 6.97 0.78 4.54
CA LEU A 102 7.22 2.21 4.74
C LEU A 102 5.99 2.90 5.34
N PHE A 103 4.81 2.57 4.83
CA PHE A 103 3.57 3.16 5.27
C PHE A 103 3.24 2.76 6.73
N LYS A 104 3.51 1.51 7.10
CA LYS A 104 3.43 1.08 8.51
C LYS A 104 4.42 1.83 9.40
N GLU A 105 5.64 2.06 8.94
CA GLU A 105 6.64 2.83 9.71
C GLU A 105 6.16 4.28 9.96
N ILE A 106 5.59 4.93 8.94
CA ILE A 106 5.11 6.33 9.01
C ILE A 106 3.86 6.47 9.89
N THR A 107 2.96 5.48 9.86
CA THR A 107 1.65 5.56 10.50
C THR A 107 1.62 4.95 11.90
N ALA A 108 2.27 3.80 12.09
CA ALA A 108 2.26 3.04 13.34
C ALA A 108 3.63 3.01 14.05
N GLY A 109 4.73 3.13 13.31
CA GLY A 109 6.08 2.87 13.82
C GLY A 109 6.21 1.43 14.34
N LEU A 110 6.83 1.24 15.51
CA LEU A 110 7.01 -0.07 16.15
C LEU A 110 5.79 -0.56 16.96
N LYS A 111 4.67 0.15 16.94
CA LYS A 111 3.51 -0.22 17.75
C LYS A 111 2.87 -1.50 17.21
N THR A 112 3.02 -2.60 17.94
CA THR A 112 2.50 -3.91 17.55
C THR A 112 0.98 -3.97 17.49
N ASN A 113 0.29 -3.13 18.28
CA ASN A 113 -1.17 -3.12 18.38
C ASN A 113 -1.84 -2.12 17.42
N ALA A 114 -1.05 -1.36 16.65
CA ALA A 114 -1.58 -0.43 15.66
C ALA A 114 -1.84 -1.18 14.36
N VAL A 115 -3.10 -1.25 13.96
CA VAL A 115 -3.55 -1.91 12.73
C VAL A 115 -3.85 -0.84 11.69
N VAL A 116 -3.23 -0.94 10.53
CA VAL A 116 -3.58 -0.11 9.38
C VAL A 116 -4.87 -0.65 8.77
N PRO A 117 -5.92 0.16 8.57
CA PRO A 117 -7.14 -0.30 7.91
C PRO A 117 -6.83 -0.90 6.55
N LEU A 118 -7.51 -1.99 6.20
CA LEU A 118 -7.19 -2.80 5.02
C LEU A 118 -7.21 -1.96 3.74
N TRP A 119 -8.28 -1.20 3.51
CA TRP A 119 -8.43 -0.33 2.33
C TRP A 119 -7.29 0.70 2.22
N LEU A 120 -6.80 1.21 3.34
CA LEU A 120 -5.77 2.25 3.34
C LEU A 120 -4.39 1.65 3.06
N SER A 121 -4.11 0.46 3.61
CA SER A 121 -2.85 -0.26 3.36
C SER A 121 -2.77 -0.70 1.89
N GLU A 122 -3.79 -1.42 1.41
CA GLU A 122 -3.82 -1.94 0.04
C GLU A 122 -3.99 -0.82 -0.99
N GLY A 123 -4.82 0.19 -0.69
CA GLY A 123 -4.99 1.35 -1.57
C GLY A 123 -3.69 2.12 -1.76
N MET A 124 -2.91 2.32 -0.69
CA MET A 124 -1.60 2.97 -0.81
C MET A 124 -0.63 2.10 -1.61
N ALA A 125 -0.59 0.78 -1.34
CA ALA A 125 0.29 -0.15 -2.04
C ALA A 125 0.02 -0.20 -3.55
N VAL A 126 -1.25 -0.26 -3.96
CA VAL A 126 -1.66 -0.25 -5.37
C VAL A 126 -1.49 1.12 -6.03
N TYR A 127 -1.74 2.23 -5.31
CA TYR A 127 -1.48 3.58 -5.82
C TYR A 127 0.01 3.77 -6.20
N GLU A 128 0.89 3.16 -5.41
CA GLU A 128 2.33 3.18 -5.58
C GLU A 128 2.86 2.17 -6.61
N GLU A 129 2.05 1.25 -7.12
CA GLU A 129 2.46 0.46 -8.29
C GLU A 129 2.72 1.39 -9.50
N ARG A 130 3.63 0.99 -10.38
CA ARG A 130 3.79 1.66 -11.67
C ARG A 130 2.61 1.29 -12.57
N GLY A 131 1.97 2.32 -13.11
CA GLY A 131 0.74 2.21 -13.89
C GLY A 131 -0.48 2.67 -13.10
N ARG A 132 -1.62 2.85 -13.79
CA ARG A 132 -2.90 3.29 -13.18
C ARG A 132 -4.07 2.42 -13.63
N ALA A 133 -3.86 1.11 -13.70
CA ALA A 133 -4.91 0.15 -14.08
C ALA A 133 -6.12 0.23 -13.12
N TYR A 134 -5.87 0.48 -11.83
CA TYR A 134 -6.92 0.70 -10.84
C TYR A 134 -7.87 1.85 -11.21
N LYS A 135 -7.36 2.90 -11.86
CA LYS A 135 -8.17 4.06 -12.26
C LYS A 135 -9.18 3.67 -13.33
N ILE A 136 -8.74 2.92 -14.34
CA ILE A 136 -9.62 2.42 -15.39
C ILE A 136 -10.69 1.50 -14.80
N GLU A 137 -10.30 0.62 -13.87
CA GLU A 137 -11.22 -0.29 -13.22
C GLU A 137 -12.27 0.45 -12.37
N ALA A 138 -11.86 1.42 -11.54
CA ALA A 138 -12.77 2.23 -10.74
C ALA A 138 -13.72 3.08 -11.60
N MET A 139 -13.24 3.65 -12.71
CA MET A 139 -14.09 4.40 -13.66
C MET A 139 -15.12 3.48 -14.33
N ARG A 140 -14.73 2.28 -14.76
CA ARG A 140 -15.68 1.31 -15.33
C ARG A 140 -16.75 0.90 -14.32
N ALA A 141 -16.35 0.65 -13.07
CA ALA A 141 -17.28 0.31 -12.00
C ALA A 141 -18.26 1.46 -11.70
N LEU A 142 -17.80 2.71 -11.79
CA LEU A 142 -18.66 3.89 -11.70
C LEU A 142 -19.69 3.93 -12.85
N GLU A 143 -19.23 3.73 -14.09
CA GLU A 143 -20.08 3.75 -15.28
C GLU A 143 -21.14 2.63 -15.27
N SER A 144 -20.77 1.43 -14.79
CA SER A 144 -21.67 0.29 -14.72
C SER A 144 -22.51 0.22 -13.45
N GLY A 145 -22.36 1.16 -12.51
CA GLY A 145 -23.04 1.14 -11.22
C GLY A 145 -22.63 -0.02 -10.31
N ALA A 146 -21.41 -0.52 -10.47
CA ALA A 146 -20.87 -1.69 -9.75
C ALA A 146 -19.95 -1.32 -8.58
N LEU A 147 -19.74 -0.03 -8.30
CA LEU A 147 -18.91 0.42 -7.19
C LEU A 147 -19.33 -0.20 -5.86
N ILE A 148 -18.34 -0.54 -5.05
CA ILE A 148 -18.57 -0.93 -3.66
C ILE A 148 -18.92 0.35 -2.87
N PRO A 149 -19.99 0.36 -2.07
CA PRO A 149 -20.28 1.50 -1.21
C PRO A 149 -19.07 1.85 -0.34
N LEU A 150 -18.64 3.12 -0.31
CA LEU A 150 -17.43 3.51 0.44
C LEU A 150 -17.49 3.11 1.92
N ALA A 151 -18.67 3.17 2.53
CA ALA A 151 -18.90 2.73 3.91
C ALA A 151 -18.57 1.24 4.12
N GLU A 152 -18.77 0.41 3.09
CA GLU A 152 -18.36 -1.00 3.10
C GLU A 152 -16.85 -1.14 2.95
N ILE A 153 -16.23 -0.40 2.01
CA ILE A 153 -14.76 -0.40 1.80
C ILE A 153 -14.02 -0.09 3.11
N VAL A 154 -14.41 1.00 3.78
CA VAL A 154 -13.73 1.44 5.02
C VAL A 154 -14.00 0.49 6.20
N GLY A 155 -15.02 -0.36 6.09
CA GLY A 155 -15.41 -1.36 7.09
C GLY A 155 -14.74 -2.72 6.93
N TYR A 156 -14.09 -3.00 5.79
CA TYR A 156 -13.43 -4.30 5.59
C TYR A 156 -12.25 -4.51 6.55
N THR A 157 -12.35 -5.60 7.30
CA THR A 157 -11.26 -6.15 8.13
C THR A 157 -10.71 -7.46 7.59
N VAL A 158 -11.40 -8.03 6.59
CA VAL A 158 -11.01 -9.20 5.80
C VAL A 158 -11.31 -8.90 4.33
N TYR A 159 -10.56 -9.52 3.43
CA TYR A 159 -10.77 -9.37 2.00
C TYR A 159 -12.15 -9.86 1.54
N PRO A 160 -12.76 -9.23 0.53
CA PRO A 160 -13.93 -9.80 -0.12
C PRO A 160 -13.62 -11.19 -0.68
N ALA A 161 -14.51 -12.15 -0.41
CA ALA A 161 -14.38 -13.52 -0.90
C ALA A 161 -14.68 -13.64 -2.41
N ASP A 162 -15.59 -12.81 -2.92
CA ASP A 162 -15.86 -12.73 -4.36
C ASP A 162 -14.70 -12.07 -5.10
N LEU A 163 -14.18 -12.73 -6.14
CA LEU A 163 -12.98 -12.28 -6.85
C LEU A 163 -13.18 -10.93 -7.57
N ASN A 164 -14.37 -10.67 -8.11
CA ASN A 164 -14.65 -9.41 -8.78
C ASN A 164 -14.74 -8.27 -7.74
N LYS A 165 -15.43 -8.51 -6.62
CA LYS A 165 -15.50 -7.55 -5.51
C LYS A 165 -14.13 -7.32 -4.88
N ASN A 166 -13.29 -8.33 -4.80
CA ASN A 166 -11.92 -8.21 -4.32
C ASN A 166 -11.08 -7.32 -5.24
N ARG A 167 -11.14 -7.56 -6.56
CA ARG A 167 -10.50 -6.70 -7.56
C ARG A 167 -10.99 -5.24 -7.48
N LEU A 168 -12.30 -5.03 -7.33
CA LEU A 168 -12.87 -3.71 -7.15
C LEU A 168 -12.43 -3.05 -5.85
N PHE A 169 -12.34 -3.81 -4.74
CA PHE A 169 -11.84 -3.30 -3.47
C PHE A 169 -10.44 -2.71 -3.61
N TYR A 170 -9.52 -3.41 -4.27
CA TYR A 170 -8.18 -2.88 -4.56
C TYR A 170 -8.24 -1.63 -5.42
N ALA A 171 -9.02 -1.66 -6.51
CA ALA A 171 -9.09 -0.56 -7.46
C ALA A 171 -9.68 0.73 -6.85
N GLU A 172 -10.81 0.59 -6.16
CA GLU A 172 -11.50 1.69 -5.51
C GLU A 172 -10.66 2.25 -4.36
N SER A 173 -10.06 1.39 -3.53
CA SER A 173 -9.14 1.81 -2.45
C SER A 173 -7.98 2.66 -2.97
N ALA A 174 -7.32 2.22 -4.05
CA ALA A 174 -6.23 2.97 -4.67
C ALA A 174 -6.70 4.32 -5.24
N SER A 175 -7.88 4.35 -5.86
CA SER A 175 -8.45 5.59 -6.39
C SER A 175 -8.87 6.59 -5.29
N ILE A 176 -9.26 6.11 -4.11
CA ILE A 176 -9.54 6.96 -2.93
C ILE A 176 -8.23 7.56 -2.40
N VAL A 177 -7.17 6.76 -2.33
CA VAL A 177 -5.83 7.26 -1.95
C VAL A 177 -5.33 8.29 -2.96
N GLU A 178 -5.44 8.01 -4.26
CA GLU A 178 -5.10 8.96 -5.33
C GLU A 178 -5.85 10.28 -5.17
N PHE A 179 -7.17 10.22 -4.93
CA PHE A 179 -8.00 11.39 -4.68
C PHE A 179 -7.47 12.22 -3.49
N LEU A 180 -7.21 11.57 -2.35
CA LEU A 180 -6.78 12.26 -1.15
C LEU A 180 -5.39 12.90 -1.32
N LEU A 181 -4.46 12.21 -1.98
CA LEU A 181 -3.13 12.74 -2.27
C LEU A 181 -3.19 13.90 -3.27
N THR A 182 -3.97 13.74 -4.35
CA THR A 182 -4.05 14.74 -5.43
C THR A 182 -4.73 16.03 -4.97
N GLU A 183 -5.82 15.95 -4.22
CA GLU A 183 -6.62 17.12 -3.84
C GLU A 183 -6.14 17.79 -2.53
N TYR A 184 -5.45 17.05 -1.65
CA TYR A 184 -5.08 17.55 -0.32
C TYR A 184 -3.60 17.44 0.04
N GLY A 185 -2.78 16.77 -0.77
CA GLY A 185 -1.34 16.65 -0.59
C GLY A 185 -0.90 15.58 0.42
N GLY A 186 0.38 15.21 0.35
CA GLY A 186 0.98 14.12 1.12
C GLY A 186 0.98 14.38 2.62
N ALA A 187 1.21 15.63 3.04
CA ALA A 187 1.25 15.99 4.45
C ALA A 187 -0.11 15.79 5.16
N LYS A 188 -1.22 16.17 4.52
CA LYS A 188 -2.57 15.95 5.07
C LYS A 188 -2.93 14.47 5.06
N PHE A 189 -2.65 13.76 3.97
CA PHE A 189 -2.88 12.32 3.89
C PHE A 189 -2.13 11.57 4.99
N THR A 190 -0.85 11.85 5.19
CA THR A 190 -0.05 11.24 6.26
C THR A 190 -0.61 11.55 7.66
N SER A 191 -1.07 12.79 7.90
CA SER A 191 -1.70 13.19 9.17
C SER A 191 -3.01 12.43 9.42
N PHE A 192 -3.87 12.30 8.40
CA PHE A 192 -5.09 11.52 8.45
C PHE A 192 -4.80 10.05 8.78
N SER A 193 -3.88 9.44 8.04
CA SER A 193 -3.49 8.04 8.19
C SER A 193 -2.97 7.75 9.61
N ARG A 194 -2.10 8.60 10.17
CA ARG A 194 -1.63 8.45 11.57
C ARG A 194 -2.77 8.51 12.60
N LYS A 195 -3.73 9.42 12.42
CA LYS A 195 -4.88 9.54 13.33
C LYS A 195 -5.72 8.26 13.30
N LEU A 196 -5.98 7.74 12.10
CA LEU A 196 -6.78 6.54 11.89
C LEU A 196 -6.10 5.28 12.47
N VAL A 197 -4.82 5.06 12.14
CA VAL A 197 -4.02 3.90 12.58
C VAL A 197 -3.81 3.85 14.09
N SER A 198 -3.77 5.00 14.76
CA SER A 198 -3.59 5.04 16.21
C SER A 198 -4.78 4.48 17.01
N GLY A 199 -5.92 4.19 16.36
CA GLY A 199 -7.15 3.73 16.99
C GLY A 199 -7.78 4.76 17.94
N LYS A 200 -7.19 5.96 18.04
CA LYS A 200 -7.63 7.04 18.94
C LYS A 200 -8.90 7.75 18.47
N LYS A 201 -9.26 7.58 17.20
CA LYS A 201 -10.37 8.28 16.55
C LYS A 201 -11.11 7.35 15.60
N LYS A 202 -12.43 7.50 15.55
CA LYS A 202 -13.23 6.94 14.46
C LYS A 202 -12.86 7.63 13.15
N ILE A 203 -13.13 6.97 12.02
CA ILE A 203 -12.79 7.51 10.69
C ILE A 203 -13.36 8.92 10.47
N ASP A 204 -14.61 9.17 10.84
CA ASP A 204 -15.24 10.50 10.72
C ASP A 204 -14.51 11.57 11.54
N GLU A 205 -14.07 11.26 12.76
CA GLU A 205 -13.30 12.19 13.59
C GLU A 205 -11.90 12.47 13.00
N ALA A 206 -11.30 11.47 12.36
CA ALA A 206 -10.03 11.61 11.66
C ALA A 206 -10.18 12.46 10.39
N LEU A 207 -11.26 12.25 9.62
CA LEU A 207 -11.62 13.05 8.46
C LEU A 207 -11.89 14.49 8.84
N PHE A 208 -12.83 14.72 9.77
CA PHE A 208 -13.19 16.05 10.26
C PHE A 208 -11.97 16.83 10.74
N SER A 209 -11.13 16.22 11.57
CA SER A 209 -9.96 16.93 12.12
C SER A 209 -8.81 17.15 11.13
N THR A 210 -8.90 16.66 9.89
CA THR A 210 -7.83 16.78 8.89
C THR A 210 -8.26 17.54 7.63
N TYR A 211 -9.51 17.34 7.20
CA TYR A 211 -10.02 17.83 5.93
C TYR A 211 -11.22 18.77 6.07
N TYR A 212 -11.59 19.19 7.28
CA TYR A 212 -12.60 20.24 7.46
C TYR A 212 -12.12 21.57 6.85
N PRO A 213 -13.00 22.36 6.19
CA PRO A 213 -14.45 22.15 6.02
C PRO A 213 -14.88 21.26 4.85
N GLN A 214 -13.95 20.76 4.03
CA GLN A 214 -14.25 20.06 2.78
C GLN A 214 -14.84 18.66 2.99
N ILE A 215 -14.31 17.90 3.96
CA ILE A 215 -14.76 16.53 4.28
C ILE A 215 -14.93 16.40 5.79
N LYS A 216 -16.16 16.13 6.23
CA LYS A 216 -16.51 15.96 7.65
C LYS A 216 -16.61 14.49 8.06
N ASP A 217 -17.03 13.63 7.15
CA ASP A 217 -17.38 12.24 7.41
C ASP A 217 -17.22 11.39 6.14
N VAL A 218 -17.43 10.08 6.26
CA VAL A 218 -17.34 9.13 5.15
C VAL A 218 -18.34 9.45 4.03
N SER A 219 -19.51 10.02 4.34
CA SER A 219 -20.50 10.39 3.31
C SER A 219 -19.97 11.50 2.41
N GLN A 220 -19.38 12.55 3.01
CA GLN A 220 -18.77 13.64 2.24
C GLN A 220 -17.50 13.20 1.52
N LEU A 221 -16.74 12.26 2.09
CA LEU A 221 -15.60 11.63 1.42
C LEU A 221 -16.07 10.92 0.14
N ASN A 222 -17.15 10.14 0.22
CA ASN A 222 -17.74 9.45 -0.91
C ASN A 222 -18.15 10.44 -2.01
N ASP A 223 -18.90 11.48 -1.67
CA ASP A 223 -19.37 12.47 -2.66
C ASP A 223 -18.21 13.19 -3.35
N ALA A 224 -17.15 13.51 -2.62
CA ALA A 224 -15.98 14.18 -3.16
C ALA A 224 -15.16 13.25 -4.08
N TRP A 225 -14.94 12.00 -3.65
CA TRP A 225 -14.26 10.98 -4.43
C TRP A 225 -15.01 10.63 -5.73
N LEU A 226 -16.34 10.48 -5.68
CA LEU A 226 -17.16 10.23 -6.87
C LEU A 226 -17.10 11.38 -7.87
N LYS A 227 -16.93 12.63 -7.42
CA LYS A 227 -16.69 13.78 -8.30
C LYS A 227 -15.29 13.73 -8.91
N PHE A 228 -14.29 13.31 -8.14
CA PHE A 228 -12.91 13.14 -8.63
C PHE A 228 -12.81 12.07 -9.72
N LEU A 229 -13.48 10.92 -9.57
CA LEU A 229 -13.51 9.86 -10.59
C LEU A 229 -14.08 10.30 -11.94
N LYS A 230 -14.88 11.38 -11.96
CA LYS A 230 -15.51 11.93 -13.17
C LYS A 230 -14.68 13.03 -13.86
N LYS A 231 -13.54 13.42 -13.27
CA LYS A 231 -12.60 14.40 -13.84
C LYS A 231 -11.63 13.72 -14.80
#